data_AF-A0A920S7F7-F1
#
_entry.id   AF-A0A920S7F7-F1
#
_cell.length_a   1.000
_cell.length_b   1.000
_cell.length_c   1.000
_cell.angle_alpha   90.00
_cell.angle_beta   90.00
_cell.angle_gamma   90.00
#
_symmetry.space_group_name_H-M   'P 1'
#
loop_
_entity.id
_entity.type
_entity.pdbx_description
1 polymer ?
#
loop_
_entity_poly.entity_id
_entity_poly.type
_entity_poly.pdbx_seq_one_letter_code
_entity_poly.pdbx_strand_id
1 'polypeptide(L)'
;MSFVIKPPVDIKPSEITPEHVYRTRRRFMQTVGAAGLVSSVPAAALHRGWMDSKGFTPAPPSEDTITPRGYATSFNNFYEFGTDKNDPGELASRLTTEPLGCRSVWTRGKARDIRYRRLIGGR
;
A
#
# COMPACT_ATOMS: atom_id res chain seq x y z
N MET A 1 3.13 -20.49 -27.29
CA MET A 1 1.74 -19.98 -27.16
C MET A 1 1.83 -18.48 -26.97
N SER A 2 1.47 -17.70 -28.00
CA SER A 2 1.49 -16.24 -27.94
C SER A 2 0.23 -15.73 -27.25
N PHE A 3 0.40 -14.96 -26.18
CA PHE A 3 -0.68 -14.27 -25.50
C PHE A 3 -0.87 -12.90 -26.15
N VAL A 4 -1.99 -12.72 -26.86
CA VAL A 4 -2.36 -11.44 -27.49
C VAL A 4 -3.25 -10.67 -26.51
N ILE A 5 -2.72 -9.60 -25.92
CA ILE A 5 -3.52 -8.67 -25.11
C ILE A 5 -4.34 -7.83 -26.08
N LYS A 6 -5.66 -8.04 -26.09
CA LYS A 6 -6.57 -7.18 -26.85
C LYS A 6 -6.63 -5.80 -26.18
N PRO A 7 -6.56 -4.70 -26.96
CA PRO A 7 -6.79 -3.38 -26.39
C PRO A 7 -8.19 -3.32 -25.77
N PRO A 8 -8.36 -2.61 -24.63
CA PRO A 8 -9.66 -2.48 -24.01
C PRO A 8 -10.63 -1.82 -24.98
N VAL A 9 -11.83 -2.39 -25.10
CA VAL A 9 -12.92 -1.80 -25.87
C VAL A 9 -13.29 -0.48 -25.22
N ASP A 10 -13.39 0.60 -26.00
CA ASP A 10 -13.81 1.92 -25.52
C ASP A 10 -15.32 1.91 -25.26
N ILE A 11 -15.70 1.35 -24.10
CA ILE A 11 -17.09 1.26 -23.64
C ILE A 11 -17.43 2.58 -22.96
N LYS A 12 -18.46 3.26 -23.46
CA LYS A 12 -18.89 4.53 -22.84
C LYS A 12 -19.50 4.25 -21.48
N PRO A 13 -19.22 5.06 -20.44
CA PRO A 13 -19.84 4.88 -19.12
C PRO A 13 -21.38 4.85 -19.14
N SER A 14 -22.01 5.52 -20.12
CA SER A 14 -23.47 5.50 -20.35
C SER A 14 -24.01 4.13 -20.76
N GLU A 15 -23.16 3.27 -21.35
CA GLU A 15 -23.51 1.90 -21.75
C GLU A 15 -23.48 0.93 -20.56
N ILE A 16 -22.68 1.25 -19.53
CA ILE A 16 -22.60 0.48 -18.28
C ILE A 16 -23.66 0.98 -17.28
N THR A 17 -23.84 2.29 -17.18
CA THR A 17 -24.76 2.93 -16.24
C THR A 17 -25.58 4.02 -16.93
N PRO A 18 -26.91 3.89 -17.01
CA PRO A 18 -27.77 4.94 -17.53
C PRO A 18 -27.54 6.27 -16.80
N GLU A 19 -27.53 7.39 -17.55
CA GLU A 19 -27.16 8.70 -17.00
C GLU A 19 -27.98 9.10 -15.77
N HIS A 20 -29.29 8.81 -15.77
CA HIS A 20 -30.18 9.15 -14.66
C HIS A 20 -29.75 8.48 -13.34
N VAL A 21 -29.26 7.23 -13.38
CA VAL A 21 -28.77 6.51 -12.20
C VAL A 21 -27.50 7.18 -11.65
N TYR A 22 -26.58 7.56 -12.54
CA TYR A 22 -25.37 8.30 -12.18
C TYR A 22 -25.70 9.65 -11.53
N ARG A 23 -26.62 10.42 -12.13
CA ARG A 23 -27.07 11.73 -11.62
C ARG A 23 -27.72 11.61 -10.25
N THR A 24 -28.58 10.62 -10.04
CA THR A 24 -29.24 10.37 -8.74
C THR A 24 -28.22 10.04 -7.65
N ARG A 25 -27.24 9.17 -7.93
CA ARG A 25 -26.14 8.86 -6.99
C ARG A 25 -25.34 10.10 -6.63
N ARG A 26 -25.02 10.95 -7.63
CA ARG A 26 -24.27 12.19 -7.40
C ARG A 26 -25.05 13.18 -6.56
N ARG A 27 -26.35 13.32 -6.80
CA ARG A 27 -27.24 14.19 -6.03
C ARG A 27 -27.36 13.71 -4.58
N PHE A 28 -27.52 12.40 -4.36
CA PHE A 28 -27.51 11.81 -3.02
C PHE A 28 -26.21 12.11 -2.26
N MET A 29 -25.04 11.90 -2.88
CA MET A 29 -23.75 12.24 -2.27
C MET A 29 -23.59 13.74 -1.98
N GLN A 30 -24.09 14.61 -2.86
CA GLN A 30 -24.10 16.06 -2.63
C GLN A 30 -24.99 16.44 -1.44
N THR A 31 -26.16 15.83 -1.32
CA THR A 31 -27.08 16.08 -0.20
C THR A 31 -26.50 15.58 1.12
N VAL A 32 -25.94 14.36 1.15
CA VAL A 32 -25.28 13.81 2.35
C VAL A 32 -24.03 14.61 2.71
N GLY A 33 -23.20 14.99 1.72
CA GLY A 33 -22.01 15.80 1.93
C GLY A 33 -22.33 17.20 2.45
N ALA A 34 -23.39 17.84 1.95
CA ALA A 34 -23.85 19.14 2.43
C ALA A 34 -24.41 19.07 3.86
N ALA A 35 -25.17 18.01 4.19
CA ALA A 35 -25.64 17.77 5.55
C ALA A 35 -24.48 17.48 6.52
N GLY A 36 -23.47 16.75 6.08
CA GLY A 36 -22.24 16.48 6.84
C GLY A 36 -21.42 17.74 7.11
N LEU A 37 -21.32 18.65 6.13
CA LEU A 37 -20.56 19.91 6.25
C LEU A 37 -21.09 20.86 7.34
N VAL A 38 -22.41 20.89 7.55
CA VAL A 38 -23.04 21.70 8.62
C VAL A 38 -22.68 21.17 10.02
N SER A 39 -22.42 19.87 10.14
CA SER A 39 -22.02 19.23 11.41
C SER A 39 -20.50 19.21 11.68
N SER A 40 -19.67 19.60 10.70
CA SER A 40 -18.23 19.33 10.72
C SER A 40 -17.34 20.56 10.86
N VAL A 41 -17.84 21.70 11.33
CA VAL A 41 -17.02 22.90 11.57
C VAL A 41 -15.78 22.63 12.45
N PRO A 42 -15.74 21.65 13.39
CA PRO A 42 -14.49 21.31 14.07
C PRO A 42 -13.56 20.38 13.28
N ALA A 43 -14.02 19.67 12.24
CA ALA A 43 -13.26 18.61 11.58
C ALA A 43 -12.11 19.13 10.70
N ALA A 44 -12.26 20.30 10.09
CA ALA A 44 -11.20 20.92 9.28
C ALA A 44 -9.99 21.35 10.14
N ALA A 45 -10.21 21.71 11.41
CA ALA A 45 -9.14 22.03 12.35
C ALA A 45 -8.37 20.77 12.80
N LEU A 46 -9.04 19.62 12.91
CA LEU A 46 -8.42 18.34 13.29
C LEU A 46 -7.51 17.76 12.18
N HIS A 47 -7.76 18.09 10.91
CA HIS A 47 -7.01 17.51 9.80
C HIS A 47 -5.63 18.14 9.58
N ARG A 48 -5.39 19.34 10.14
CA ARG A 48 -4.09 20.03 10.03
C ARG A 48 -2.95 19.33 10.78
N GLY A 49 -3.26 18.59 11.85
CA GLY A 49 -2.25 17.83 12.61
C GLY A 49 -1.80 16.54 11.92
N TRP A 50 -2.66 15.93 11.08
CA TRP A 50 -2.34 14.66 10.40
C TRP A 50 -1.37 14.83 9.21
N MET A 51 -1.41 16.00 8.57
CA MET A 51 -0.53 16.35 7.44
C MET A 51 0.76 17.07 7.88
N ASP A 52 0.88 17.50 9.13
CA ASP A 52 2.13 18.02 9.68
C ASP A 52 2.98 16.84 10.14
N SER A 53 3.53 16.09 9.17
CA SER A 53 4.54 15.07 9.44
C SER A 53 5.84 15.76 9.84
N LYS A 54 5.86 16.36 11.03
CA LYS A 54 7.12 16.64 11.72
C LYS A 54 7.83 15.31 11.84
N GLY A 55 9.09 15.31 11.40
CA GLY A 55 9.84 14.11 11.02
C GLY A 55 9.68 12.93 11.97
N PHE A 56 9.84 11.73 11.42
CA PHE A 56 9.75 10.44 12.11
C PHE A 56 10.30 10.51 13.54
N THR A 57 9.40 10.68 14.51
CA THR A 57 9.67 10.41 15.90
C THR A 57 9.36 8.92 16.09
N PRO A 58 10.33 8.10 16.52
CA PRO A 58 10.03 6.72 16.86
C PRO A 58 8.89 6.72 17.87
N ALA A 59 7.83 5.96 17.57
CA ALA A 59 6.77 5.74 18.54
C ALA A 59 7.40 5.19 19.84
N PRO A 60 6.87 5.55 21.03
CA PRO A 60 7.27 4.89 22.25
C PRO A 60 7.09 3.37 22.08
N PRO A 61 7.95 2.54 22.71
CA PRO A 61 7.80 1.10 22.66
C PRO A 61 6.36 0.74 23.05
N SER A 62 5.69 -0.07 22.23
CA SER A 62 4.34 -0.51 22.58
C SER A 62 4.37 -1.36 23.85
N GLU A 63 3.35 -1.21 24.69
CA GLU A 63 3.09 -2.10 25.83
C GLU A 63 2.42 -3.41 25.39
N ASP A 64 2.12 -3.56 24.08
CA ASP A 64 1.49 -4.75 23.53
C ASP A 64 2.34 -6.01 23.72
N THR A 65 1.66 -7.14 23.84
CA THR A 65 2.31 -8.45 23.90
C THR A 65 3.04 -8.73 22.58
N ILE A 66 4.35 -8.97 22.66
CA ILE A 66 5.18 -9.30 21.50
C ILE A 66 4.76 -10.66 20.94
N THR A 67 4.48 -10.71 19.64
CA THR A 67 4.20 -11.97 18.93
C THR A 67 5.36 -12.96 19.08
N PRO A 68 5.11 -14.23 19.46
CA PRO A 68 6.16 -15.23 19.55
C PRO A 68 6.89 -15.41 18.23
N ARG A 69 8.22 -15.59 18.29
CA ARG A 69 9.09 -15.72 17.12
C ARG A 69 8.59 -16.75 16.11
N GLY A 70 8.10 -17.91 16.57
CA GLY A 70 7.65 -18.99 15.70
C GLY A 70 6.60 -18.50 14.69
N TYR A 71 5.55 -17.84 15.18
CA TYR A 71 4.51 -17.26 14.33
C TYR A 71 5.04 -16.16 13.41
N ALA A 72 5.92 -15.28 13.92
CA ALA A 72 6.50 -14.22 13.10
C ALA A 72 7.33 -14.75 11.92
N THR A 73 7.95 -15.92 12.06
CA THR A 73 8.77 -16.53 11.01
C THR A 73 8.00 -17.48 10.09
N SER A 74 6.92 -18.10 10.56
CA SER A 74 6.21 -19.13 9.79
C SER A 74 4.89 -18.67 9.18
N PHE A 75 4.24 -17.65 9.75
CA PHE A 75 2.91 -17.19 9.34
C PHE A 75 3.01 -15.86 8.60
N ASN A 76 3.33 -15.94 7.31
CA ASN A 76 3.65 -14.77 6.48
C ASN A 76 2.82 -14.75 5.20
N ASN A 77 2.64 -13.56 4.61
CA ASN A 77 2.05 -13.43 3.29
C ASN A 77 3.19 -13.15 2.29
N PHE A 78 3.72 -14.19 1.66
CA PHE A 78 4.75 -14.07 0.61
C PHE A 78 4.32 -14.91 -0.61
N TYR A 79 3.58 -14.28 -1.51
CA TYR A 79 2.83 -14.97 -2.58
C TYR A 79 3.70 -15.66 -3.63
N GLU A 80 4.93 -15.18 -3.79
CA GLU A 80 5.95 -15.78 -4.64
C GLU A 80 6.32 -17.20 -4.19
N PHE A 81 6.03 -17.54 -2.93
CA PHE A 81 6.24 -18.86 -2.35
C PHE A 81 4.97 -19.68 -2.20
N GLY A 82 3.78 -19.09 -2.35
CA GLY A 82 2.51 -19.82 -2.26
C GLY A 82 1.38 -18.95 -1.69
N THR A 83 0.17 -19.49 -1.67
CA THR A 83 -1.02 -18.76 -1.20
C THR A 83 -1.42 -19.13 0.23
N ASP A 84 -0.91 -20.25 0.76
CA ASP A 84 -1.05 -20.57 2.17
C ASP A 84 -0.10 -19.68 2.99
N LYS A 85 -0.45 -19.43 4.25
CA LYS A 85 0.34 -18.63 5.18
C LYS A 85 1.58 -19.35 5.68
N ASN A 86 1.59 -20.68 5.60
CA ASN A 86 2.73 -21.53 5.97
C ASN A 86 3.71 -21.73 4.81
N ASP A 87 3.26 -21.57 3.56
CA ASP A 87 4.07 -21.78 2.35
C ASP A 87 5.39 -20.98 2.36
N PRO A 88 5.43 -19.69 2.79
CA PRO A 88 6.68 -18.96 2.86
C PRO A 88 7.68 -19.57 3.84
N GLY A 89 7.22 -20.10 4.97
CA GLY A 89 8.09 -20.72 5.98
C GLY A 89 8.80 -21.98 5.45
N GLU A 90 8.12 -22.75 4.59
CA GLU A 90 8.66 -23.99 4.02
C GLU A 90 9.51 -23.74 2.77
N LEU A 91 9.13 -22.76 1.95
CA LEU A 91 9.67 -22.58 0.59
C LEU A 91 10.67 -21.43 0.45
N ALA A 92 10.79 -20.54 1.45
CA ALA A 92 11.71 -19.40 1.41
C ALA A 92 13.19 -19.78 1.25
N SER A 93 13.58 -21.01 1.59
CA SER A 93 14.95 -21.53 1.39
C SER A 93 15.40 -21.54 -0.08
N ARG A 94 14.47 -21.44 -1.02
CA ARG A 94 14.75 -21.35 -2.46
C ARG A 94 15.21 -19.96 -2.91
N LEU A 95 15.08 -18.94 -2.06
CA LEU A 95 15.50 -17.58 -2.37
C LEU A 95 17.00 -17.40 -2.13
N THR A 96 17.74 -17.09 -3.18
CA THR A 96 19.14 -16.68 -3.04
C THR A 96 19.21 -15.22 -2.56
N THR A 97 19.61 -15.02 -1.30
CA THR A 97 19.68 -13.67 -0.69
C THR A 97 21.03 -12.99 -0.85
N GLU A 98 22.04 -13.65 -1.43
CA GLU A 98 23.34 -13.03 -1.72
C GLU A 98 23.92 -13.45 -3.08
N PRO A 99 24.47 -12.50 -3.87
CA PRO A 99 24.54 -11.06 -3.59
C PRO A 99 23.22 -10.32 -3.95
N LEU A 100 22.69 -9.53 -3.03
CA LEU A 100 21.57 -8.62 -3.28
C LEU A 100 22.00 -7.14 -3.23
N GLY A 101 21.25 -6.28 -3.91
CA GLY A 101 21.43 -4.83 -3.93
C GLY A 101 20.12 -4.11 -4.18
N CYS A 102 19.97 -2.93 -3.58
CA CYS A 102 18.82 -2.07 -3.77
C CYS A 102 19.22 -0.89 -4.66
N ARG A 103 18.45 -0.65 -5.72
CA ARG A 103 18.60 0.55 -6.54
C ARG A 103 17.63 1.60 -6.05
N SER A 104 18.13 2.75 -5.58
CA SER A 104 17.26 3.90 -5.36
C SER A 104 17.02 4.59 -6.69
N VAL A 105 15.75 4.79 -7.05
CA VAL A 105 15.33 5.58 -8.20
C VAL A 105 14.34 6.61 -7.69
N TRP A 106 14.63 7.89 -7.94
CA TRP A 106 13.77 9.00 -7.56
C TRP A 106 13.51 9.86 -8.79
N THR A 107 12.26 10.30 -8.99
CA THR A 107 11.83 11.14 -10.12
C THR A 107 12.62 12.45 -10.29
N ARG A 108 13.34 12.90 -9.24
CA ARG A 108 14.17 14.13 -9.27
C ARG A 108 15.64 13.92 -8.88
N GLY A 109 16.15 12.68 -8.84
CA GLY A 109 17.51 12.39 -8.37
C GLY A 109 18.27 11.38 -9.23
N LYS A 110 19.61 11.40 -9.14
CA LYS A 110 20.45 10.37 -9.75
C LYS A 110 20.24 9.04 -9.04
N ALA A 111 19.97 7.97 -9.79
CA ALA A 111 19.84 6.64 -9.25
C ALA A 111 21.15 6.19 -8.58
N ARG A 112 21.06 5.49 -7.44
CA ARG A 112 22.23 4.94 -6.74
C ARG A 112 22.02 3.46 -6.46
N ASP A 113 23.03 2.65 -6.80
CA ASP A 113 23.06 1.24 -6.43
C ASP A 113 23.71 1.07 -5.05
N ILE A 114 22.97 0.46 -4.13
CA ILE A 114 23.39 0.22 -2.75
C ILE A 114 23.48 -1.30 -2.55
N ARG A 115 24.69 -1.81 -2.26
CA ARG A 115 24.92 -3.23 -1.97
C ARG A 115 24.38 -3.59 -0.59
N TYR A 116 23.92 -4.83 -0.42
CA TYR A 116 23.40 -5.35 0.86
C TYR A 116 24.32 -5.10 2.07
N ARG A 117 25.63 -5.36 1.93
CA ARG A 117 26.62 -5.12 3.01
C ARG A 117 26.63 -3.66 3.51
N ARG A 118 26.40 -2.69 2.63
CA ARG A 118 26.30 -1.27 2.99
C ARG A 118 25.00 -0.94 3.73
N LEU A 119 23.90 -1.67 3.47
CA LEU A 119 22.62 -1.46 4.16
C LEU A 119 22.67 -1.87 5.63
N ILE A 120 23.40 -2.96 5.94
CA ILE A 120 23.55 -3.48 7.30
C ILE A 120 24.67 -2.80 8.11
N GLY A 121 25.25 -1.71 7.60
CA GLY A 121 26.35 -0.99 8.26
C GLY A 121 27.71 -1.68 8.18
N GLY A 122 27.86 -2.72 7.34
CA GLY A 122 29.15 -3.33 7.04
C GLY A 122 29.98 -2.40 6.17
N ARG A 123 31.20 -2.09 6.63
CA ARG A 123 32.19 -1.30 5.87
C ARG A 123 32.52 -1.94 4.52
#